data_AF-A0A926PZB0-F1
#
_entry.id   AF-A0A926PZB0-F1
#
_cell.length_a   1.000
_cell.length_b   1.000
_cell.length_c   1.000
_cell.angle_alpha   90.00
_cell.angle_beta   90.00
_cell.angle_gamma   90.00
#
_symmetry.space_group_name_H-M   'P 1'
#
loop_
_entity.id
_entity.type
_entity.pdbx_description
1 polymer ?
#
loop_
_entity_poly.entity_id
_entity_poly.type
_entity_poly.pdbx_seq_one_letter_code
_entity_poly.pdbx_strand_id
1 'polypeptide(L)'
;MAADAVKVVRDNSADTDNEKTAFTYSYDANGNLVDLADATPGARYDDYAATFEVKSVTKTGGGSNESYVYDDNGNVTSQTVGGQSSTSNYDRNRLATTVVAGVSSGYHYDPYGRLDNVTTAGSVIERYTY
;
A
#
# COMPACT_ATOMS: atom_id res chain seq x y z
N MET A 1 19.48 12.29 57.48
CA MET A 1 20.09 13.23 56.50
C MET A 1 20.41 12.45 55.25
N ALA A 2 20.00 12.96 54.08
CA ALA A 2 20.38 12.64 52.69
C ALA A 2 20.34 11.14 52.28
N ALA A 3 19.36 10.68 51.49
CA ALA A 3 19.22 10.85 50.03
C ALA A 3 20.46 10.39 49.26
N ASP A 4 20.36 9.23 48.61
CA ASP A 4 21.13 8.98 47.39
C ASP A 4 20.24 8.25 46.38
N ALA A 5 19.49 9.05 45.62
CA ALA A 5 18.77 8.56 44.45
C ALA A 5 19.75 8.63 43.28
N VAL A 6 20.30 7.48 42.90
CA VAL A 6 21.08 7.36 41.65
C VAL A 6 20.12 7.57 40.49
N LYS A 7 20.03 8.81 40.02
CA LYS A 7 19.35 9.14 38.77
C LYS A 7 20.24 8.66 37.63
N VAL A 8 19.96 7.47 37.09
CA VAL A 8 20.48 7.08 35.78
C VAL A 8 19.76 7.94 34.75
N VAL A 9 20.31 9.14 34.51
CA VAL A 9 19.97 9.90 33.32
C VAL A 9 20.64 9.16 32.17
N ARG A 10 19.86 8.42 31.38
CA ARG A 10 20.28 8.16 30.01
C ARG A 10 20.30 9.53 29.34
N ASP A 11 21.49 10.09 29.17
CA ASP A 11 21.67 11.27 28.37
C ASP A 11 21.40 10.87 26.91
N ASN A 12 20.13 11.01 26.51
CA ASN A 12 19.71 10.81 25.13
C ASN A 12 19.81 12.12 24.33
N SER A 13 20.58 13.10 24.81
CA SER A 13 20.75 14.40 24.15
C SER A 13 21.62 14.31 22.89
N ALA A 14 22.17 13.11 22.60
CA ALA A 14 22.86 12.79 21.36
C ALA A 14 21.97 12.13 20.30
N ASP A 15 20.75 11.68 20.66
CA ASP A 15 19.70 11.39 19.66
C ASP A 15 19.08 12.73 19.26
N THR A 16 19.87 13.54 18.55
CA THR A 16 19.25 14.35 17.52
C THR A 16 18.53 13.35 16.63
N ASP A 17 17.20 13.37 16.67
CA ASP A 17 16.35 12.86 15.61
C ASP A 17 16.73 13.61 14.33
N ASN A 18 17.82 13.15 13.72
CA ASN A 18 18.37 13.65 12.48
C ASN A 18 17.76 12.85 11.33
N GLU A 19 16.57 12.28 11.54
CA GLU A 19 15.70 11.84 10.46
C GLU A 19 15.32 13.09 9.67
N LYS A 20 16.19 13.47 8.74
CA LYS A 20 15.80 14.34 7.64
C LYS A 20 14.75 13.56 6.87
N THR A 21 13.47 13.75 7.20
CA THR A 21 12.34 13.35 6.37
C THR A 21 12.36 14.20 5.11
N ALA A 22 13.31 13.91 4.22
CA ALA A 22 13.52 14.65 2.98
C ALA A 22 12.63 14.03 1.90
N PHE A 23 11.32 14.17 2.10
CA PHE A 23 10.34 13.82 1.07
C PHE A 23 10.13 15.01 0.13
N THR A 24 10.30 14.78 -1.17
CA THR A 24 9.92 15.77 -2.19
C THR A 24 8.75 15.25 -2.99
N TYR A 25 7.77 16.12 -3.26
CA TYR A 25 6.56 15.80 -4.02
C TYR A 25 6.50 16.71 -5.24
N SER A 26 6.27 16.15 -6.42
CA SER A 26 5.98 16.93 -7.63
C SER A 26 4.58 16.65 -8.11
N TYR A 27 3.89 17.70 -8.57
CA TYR A 27 2.52 17.62 -9.06
C TYR A 27 2.45 18.11 -10.51
N ASP A 28 1.52 17.55 -11.30
CA ASP A 28 1.18 18.10 -12.61
C ASP A 28 0.30 19.37 -12.48
N ALA A 29 0.02 20.02 -13.62
CA ALA A 29 -0.80 21.23 -13.68
C ALA A 29 -2.26 21.03 -13.23
N ASN A 30 -2.72 19.77 -13.13
CA ASN A 30 -4.05 19.40 -12.65
C ASN A 30 -4.05 19.01 -11.16
N GLY A 31 -2.89 19.10 -10.48
CA GLY A 31 -2.75 18.79 -9.06
C GLY A 31 -2.54 17.32 -8.74
N ASN A 32 -2.22 16.47 -9.73
CA ASN A 32 -1.96 15.05 -9.49
C ASN A 32 -0.50 14.83 -9.13
N LEU A 33 -0.23 13.98 -8.13
CA LEU A 33 1.12 13.58 -7.76
C LEU A 33 1.77 12.83 -8.92
N VAL A 34 2.91 13.32 -9.40
CA VAL A 34 3.70 12.69 -10.48
C VAL A 34 5.05 12.17 -10.03
N ASP A 35 5.56 12.65 -8.89
CA ASP A 35 6.84 12.22 -8.35
C ASP A 35 6.84 12.34 -6.83
N LEU A 36 7.43 11.35 -6.17
CA LEU A 36 7.75 11.33 -4.76
C LEU A 36 9.20 10.84 -4.64
N ALA A 37 10.08 11.59 -4.00
CA ALA A 37 11.42 11.11 -3.66
C ALA A 37 11.58 11.07 -2.15
N ASP A 38 12.24 10.03 -1.63
CA ASP A 38 12.53 9.84 -0.21
C ASP A 38 14.05 9.83 -0.03
N ALA A 39 14.61 10.97 0.35
CA ALA A 39 16.05 11.11 0.60
C ALA A 39 16.42 10.88 2.08
N THR A 40 15.57 10.20 2.86
CA THR A 40 15.91 9.79 4.22
C THR A 40 17.10 8.80 4.19
N PRO A 41 18.09 8.93 5.11
CA PRO A 41 19.14 7.94 5.23
C PRO A 41 18.58 6.55 5.55
N GLY A 42 18.68 5.61 4.61
CA GLY A 42 18.11 4.27 4.75
C GLY A 42 16.78 4.04 4.04
N ALA A 43 16.33 4.99 3.22
CA ALA A 43 15.20 4.80 2.32
C ALA A 43 15.37 3.50 1.51
N ARG A 44 14.30 2.69 1.45
CA ARG A 44 14.31 1.43 0.68
C ARG A 44 14.27 1.68 -0.83
N TYR A 45 13.85 2.88 -1.24
CA TYR A 45 13.64 3.28 -2.63
C TYR A 45 13.95 4.77 -2.74
N ASP A 46 14.75 5.14 -3.74
CA ASP A 46 15.30 6.50 -3.85
C ASP A 46 14.29 7.48 -4.49
N ASP A 47 13.52 7.02 -5.50
CA ASP A 47 12.50 7.81 -6.19
C ASP A 47 11.29 6.96 -6.61
N TYR A 48 10.12 7.60 -6.66
CA TYR A 48 8.85 7.04 -7.10
C TYR A 48 8.21 7.97 -8.13
N ALA A 49 8.07 7.51 -9.37
CA ALA A 49 7.31 8.24 -10.38
C ALA A 49 5.88 7.68 -10.46
N ALA A 50 4.87 8.55 -10.35
CA ALA A 50 3.45 8.21 -10.51
C ALA A 50 2.88 8.88 -11.76
N THR A 51 1.92 8.25 -12.44
CA THR A 51 1.18 8.88 -13.56
C THR A 51 -0.25 9.19 -13.15
N PHE A 52 -0.93 10.05 -13.93
CA PHE A 52 -2.32 10.47 -13.71
C PHE A 52 -3.24 9.29 -13.33
N GLU A 53 -4.03 9.44 -12.25
CA GLU A 53 -4.85 8.38 -11.64
C GLU A 53 -4.05 7.13 -11.19
N VAL A 54 -2.79 7.30 -10.76
CA VAL A 54 -1.84 6.24 -10.37
C VAL A 54 -1.97 5.00 -11.26
N LYS A 55 -1.90 5.21 -12.59
CA LYS A 55 -1.93 4.12 -13.57
C LYS A 55 -0.63 3.33 -13.57
N SER A 56 0.46 3.92 -13.10
CA SER A 56 1.72 3.22 -12.87
C SER A 56 2.54 3.90 -11.79
N VAL A 57 3.32 3.09 -11.06
CA VAL A 57 4.36 3.52 -10.13
C VAL A 57 5.67 2.87 -10.57
N THR A 58 6.67 3.70 -10.87
CA THR A 58 8.03 3.23 -11.14
C THR A 58 8.90 3.51 -9.93
N LYS A 59 9.59 2.48 -9.42
CA LYS A 59 10.44 2.58 -8.23
C LYS A 59 11.91 2.46 -8.67
N THR A 60 12.74 3.44 -8.34
CA THR A 60 14.20 3.35 -8.49
C THR A 60 14.81 2.75 -7.20
N GLY A 61 15.93 2.03 -7.31
CA GLY A 61 16.60 1.43 -6.12
C GLY A 61 16.22 -0.02 -5.77
N GLY A 62 15.55 -0.76 -6.67
CA GLY A 62 15.30 -2.20 -6.52
C GLY A 62 13.88 -2.60 -6.11
N GLY A 63 12.96 -1.64 -6.05
CA GLY A 63 11.52 -1.89 -5.92
C GLY A 63 10.91 -2.47 -7.20
N SER A 64 9.84 -3.25 -7.04
CA SER A 64 9.06 -3.71 -8.17
C SER A 64 8.20 -2.58 -8.72
N ASN A 65 8.22 -2.40 -10.04
CA ASN A 65 7.31 -1.50 -10.73
C ASN A 65 5.87 -2.01 -10.63
N GLU A 66 4.93 -1.08 -10.61
CA GLU A 66 3.51 -1.33 -10.45
C GLU A 66 2.73 -0.65 -11.58
N SER A 67 1.66 -1.29 -12.05
CA SER A 67 0.72 -0.69 -13.01
C SER A 67 -0.69 -1.12 -12.69
N TYR A 68 -1.64 -0.21 -12.89
CA TYR A 68 -3.04 -0.36 -12.50
C TYR A 68 -3.97 0.05 -13.65
N VAL A 69 -5.05 -0.71 -13.83
CA VAL A 69 -6.16 -0.42 -14.73
C VAL A 69 -7.41 -0.28 -13.89
N TYR A 70 -8.20 0.75 -14.16
CA TYR A 70 -9.38 1.10 -13.38
C TYR A 70 -10.66 0.95 -14.23
N ASP A 71 -11.79 0.66 -13.59
CA ASP A 71 -13.11 0.85 -14.18
C ASP A 71 -13.58 2.31 -14.08
N ASP A 72 -14.73 2.62 -14.68
CA ASP A 72 -15.33 3.98 -14.66
C ASP A 72 -15.68 4.47 -13.24
N ASN A 73 -15.75 3.57 -12.26
CA ASN A 73 -16.01 3.92 -10.86
C ASN A 73 -14.71 4.05 -10.05
N GLY A 74 -13.54 3.96 -10.68
CA GLY A 74 -12.24 4.06 -10.03
C GLY A 74 -11.78 2.80 -9.31
N ASN A 75 -12.41 1.63 -9.55
CA ASN A 75 -11.96 0.37 -8.95
C ASN A 75 -10.83 -0.25 -9.79
N VAL A 76 -9.77 -0.76 -9.15
CA VAL A 76 -8.66 -1.43 -9.84
C VAL A 76 -9.11 -2.78 -10.40
N THR A 77 -9.30 -2.89 -11.71
CA THR A 77 -9.69 -4.13 -12.42
C THR A 77 -8.51 -4.99 -12.84
N SER A 78 -7.32 -4.41 -12.97
CA SER A 78 -6.07 -5.12 -13.20
C SER A 78 -4.93 -4.42 -12.50
N GLN A 79 -4.04 -5.19 -11.89
CA GLN A 79 -2.78 -4.69 -11.37
C GLN A 79 -1.65 -5.61 -11.82
N THR A 80 -0.47 -5.04 -12.05
CA THR A 80 0.76 -5.79 -12.26
C THR A 80 1.80 -5.26 -11.31
N VAL A 81 2.39 -6.14 -10.49
CA VAL A 81 3.42 -5.80 -9.51
C VAL A 81 4.62 -6.69 -9.78
N GLY A 82 5.77 -6.10 -10.10
CA GLY A 82 7.00 -6.87 -10.36
C GLY A 82 6.86 -7.89 -11.49
N GLY A 83 6.03 -7.58 -12.49
CA GLY A 83 5.72 -8.46 -13.62
C GLY A 83 4.66 -9.53 -13.33
N GLN A 84 4.11 -9.60 -12.11
CA GLN A 84 3.01 -10.49 -11.77
C GLN A 84 1.67 -9.76 -11.92
N SER A 85 0.82 -10.23 -12.82
CA SER A 85 -0.50 -9.65 -13.06
C SER A 85 -1.60 -10.35 -12.25
N SER A 86 -2.57 -9.55 -11.79
CA SER A 86 -3.81 -10.04 -11.20
C SER A 86 -4.99 -9.20 -11.67
N THR A 87 -6.15 -9.84 -11.82
CA THR A 87 -7.39 -9.16 -12.20
C THR A 87 -8.40 -9.21 -11.07
N SER A 88 -9.27 -8.20 -11.01
CA SER A 88 -10.28 -8.03 -9.97
C SER A 88 -11.60 -7.64 -10.62
N ASN A 89 -12.71 -8.19 -10.13
CA ASN A 89 -14.06 -7.80 -10.51
C ASN A 89 -14.81 -7.30 -9.30
N TYR A 90 -15.74 -6.36 -9.51
CA TYR A 90 -16.47 -5.71 -8.44
C TYR A 90 -17.99 -5.83 -8.66
N ASP A 91 -18.72 -6.04 -7.58
CA ASP A 91 -20.18 -5.89 -7.51
C ASP A 91 -20.51 -4.70 -6.61
N ARG A 92 -21.13 -3.65 -7.18
CA ARG A 92 -21.49 -2.42 -6.45
C ARG A 92 -20.30 -1.83 -5.68
N ASN A 93 -19.15 -1.66 -6.36
CA ASN A 93 -17.89 -1.17 -5.79
C ASN A 93 -17.31 -2.04 -4.66
N ARG A 94 -17.75 -3.29 -4.51
CA ARG A 94 -17.16 -4.26 -3.58
C ARG A 94 -16.46 -5.35 -4.36
N LEU A 95 -15.26 -5.71 -3.93
CA LEU A 95 -14.47 -6.74 -4.58
C LEU A 95 -15.25 -8.06 -4.58
N ALA A 96 -15.60 -8.59 -5.75
CA ALA A 96 -16.37 -9.82 -5.87
C ALA A 96 -15.44 -11.01 -6.14
N THR A 97 -14.50 -10.86 -7.07
CA THR A 97 -13.54 -11.91 -7.41
C THR A 97 -12.16 -11.34 -7.72
N THR A 98 -11.12 -12.13 -7.46
CA THR A 98 -9.75 -11.85 -7.89
C THR A 98 -9.14 -13.07 -8.53
N VAL A 99 -8.35 -12.89 -9.59
CA VAL A 99 -7.51 -13.94 -10.17
C VAL A 99 -6.04 -13.53 -10.02
N VAL A 100 -5.27 -14.30 -9.27
CA VAL A 100 -3.83 -14.11 -9.08
C VAL A 100 -3.12 -15.37 -9.56
N ALA A 101 -2.22 -15.25 -10.53
CA ALA A 101 -1.48 -16.39 -11.10
C ALA A 101 -2.39 -17.56 -11.51
N GLY A 102 -3.58 -17.26 -12.06
CA GLY A 102 -4.57 -18.26 -12.49
C GLY A 102 -5.46 -18.83 -11.39
N VAL A 103 -5.24 -18.47 -10.12
CA VAL A 103 -6.06 -18.91 -8.98
C VAL A 103 -7.16 -17.88 -8.72
N SER A 104 -8.42 -18.32 -8.79
CA SER A 104 -9.59 -17.49 -8.54
C SER A 104 -10.01 -17.54 -7.07
N SER A 105 -10.22 -16.37 -6.48
CA SER A 105 -10.79 -16.19 -5.15
C SER A 105 -12.06 -15.34 -5.21
N GLY A 106 -13.06 -15.69 -4.40
CA GLY A 106 -14.35 -15.01 -4.31
C GLY A 106 -14.58 -14.43 -2.91
N TYR A 107 -15.09 -13.20 -2.85
CA TYR A 107 -15.34 -12.47 -1.61
C TYR A 107 -16.84 -12.28 -1.44
N HIS A 108 -17.38 -12.78 -0.34
CA HIS A 108 -18.81 -12.81 -0.09
C HIS A 108 -19.15 -11.90 1.08
N TYR A 109 -20.17 -11.07 0.91
CA TYR A 109 -20.56 -10.07 1.90
C TYR A 109 -21.93 -10.41 2.49
N ASP A 110 -22.11 -10.08 3.76
CA ASP A 110 -23.39 -10.12 4.42
C ASP A 110 -24.34 -9.01 3.90
N PRO A 111 -25.64 -9.04 4.29
CA PRO A 111 -26.61 -8.01 3.88
C PRO A 111 -26.27 -6.59 4.33
N TYR A 112 -25.40 -6.43 5.34
CA TYR A 112 -24.93 -5.14 5.84
C TYR A 112 -23.66 -4.66 5.14
N GLY A 113 -23.15 -5.44 4.17
CA GLY A 113 -21.99 -5.09 3.38
C GLY A 113 -20.65 -5.44 4.01
N ARG A 114 -20.62 -6.21 5.09
CA ARG A 114 -19.39 -6.68 5.75
C ARG A 114 -18.94 -7.99 5.11
N LEU A 115 -17.62 -8.21 5.01
CA LEU A 115 -17.08 -9.44 4.44
C LEU A 115 -17.45 -10.64 5.31
N ASP A 116 -18.24 -11.59 4.82
CA ASP A 116 -18.66 -12.81 5.53
C ASP A 116 -17.64 -13.94 5.35
N ASN A 117 -17.19 -14.19 4.11
CA ASN A 117 -16.22 -15.23 3.82
C ASN A 117 -15.43 -15.00 2.53
N VAL A 118 -14.26 -15.63 2.47
CA VAL A 118 -13.41 -15.69 1.27
C VAL A 118 -13.31 -17.14 0.83
N THR A 119 -13.44 -17.36 -0.47
CA THR A 119 -13.39 -18.67 -1.09
C THR A 119 -12.27 -18.74 -2.11
N THR A 120 -11.58 -19.88 -2.22
CA THR A 120 -10.62 -20.16 -3.28
C THR A 120 -10.90 -21.56 -3.81
N ALA A 121 -11.00 -21.70 -5.14
CA ALA A 121 -11.34 -22.98 -5.79
C ALA A 121 -12.59 -23.67 -5.18
N GLY A 122 -13.60 -22.89 -4.78
CA GLY A 122 -14.85 -23.39 -4.20
C GLY A 122 -14.78 -23.77 -2.71
N SER A 123 -13.61 -23.70 -2.08
CA SER A 123 -13.44 -23.91 -0.64
C SER A 123 -13.42 -22.59 0.10
N VAL A 124 -14.08 -22.53 1.27
CA VAL A 124 -13.94 -21.38 2.18
C VAL A 124 -12.55 -21.43 2.80
N ILE A 125 -11.77 -20.38 2.59
CA ILE A 125 -10.43 -20.24 3.18
C ILE A 125 -10.44 -19.35 4.42
N GLU A 126 -11.41 -18.43 4.50
CA GLU A 126 -11.55 -17.50 5.62
C GLU A 126 -13.03 -17.21 5.86
N ARG A 127 -13.43 -17.09 7.14
CA ARG A 127 -14.79 -16.73 7.54
C ARG A 127 -14.74 -15.73 8.67
N TYR A 128 -15.57 -14.70 8.58
CA TYR A 128 -15.63 -13.59 9.52
C TYR A 128 -16.98 -13.61 10.23
N THR A 129 -16.95 -13.44 11.54
CA THR A 129 -18.14 -13.33 12.39
C THR A 129 -18.09 -11.99 13.12
N TYR A 130 -19.20 -11.26 13.10
CA TYR A 130 -19.33 -9.92 13.66
C TYR A 130 -20.47 -9.84 14.68
#